data_AF-A0A7K2Q9B0-F1
#
_entry.id   AF-A0A7K2Q9B0-F1
#
_cell.length_a   1.000
_cell.length_b   1.000
_cell.length_c   1.000
_cell.angle_alpha   90.00
_cell.angle_beta   90.00
_cell.angle_gamma   90.00
#
_symmetry.space_group_name_H-M   'P 1'
#
loop_
_entity.id
_entity.type
_entity.pdbx_description
1 polymer ?
#
loop_
_entity_poly.entity_id
_entity_poly.type
_entity_poly.pdbx_seq_one_letter_code
_entity_poly.pdbx_strand_id
1 'polypeptide(L)' 'MAGTATRYLYLVRHGEAASEESGLTDAGRRQAVLLGRRLRDVPLAAIHHGPLPRAEQTARLIGDQLTNVPLHVSEVA' A
#
# COMPACT_ATOMS: atom_id res chain seq x y z
N MET A 1 -32.95 -4.84 8.88
CA MET A 1 -32.37 -3.51 8.58
C MET A 1 -30.88 -3.69 8.42
N ALA A 2 -30.29 -3.31 7.29
CA ALA A 2 -28.83 -3.26 7.19
C ALA A 2 -28.35 -2.06 8.00
N GLY A 3 -27.60 -2.30 9.07
CA GLY A 3 -27.00 -1.23 9.87
C GLY A 3 -25.95 -0.48 9.03
N THR A 4 -25.79 0.82 9.29
CA THR A 4 -24.68 1.59 8.74
C THR A 4 -23.39 1.24 9.49
N ALA A 5 -22.28 1.11 8.76
CA ALA A 5 -20.97 0.86 9.35
C ALA A 5 -19.94 1.80 8.73
N THR A 6 -19.12 2.43 9.57
CA THR A 6 -18.02 3.29 9.11
C THR A 6 -16.89 2.44 8.54
N ARG A 7 -16.28 2.92 7.45
CA ARG A 7 -15.05 2.37 6.85
C ARG A 7 -14.06 3.50 6.68
N TYR A 8 -12.80 3.24 7.02
CA TYR A 8 -11.71 4.18 6.85
C TYR A 8 -10.90 3.78 5.61
N LEU A 9 -10.71 4.73 4.70
CA LEU A 9 -9.88 4.56 3.52
C LEU A 9 -8.63 5.41 3.68
N TYR A 10 -7.46 4.78 3.61
CA TYR A 10 -6.17 5.43 3.61
C TYR A 10 -5.65 5.48 2.17
N LEU A 11 -5.54 6.68 1.61
CA LEU A 11 -5.00 6.86 0.26
C LEU A 11 -3.50 7.14 0.34
N VAL A 12 -2.74 6.34 -0.39
CA VAL A 12 -1.27 6.39 -0.41
C VAL A 12 -0.81 6.48 -1.86
N ARG A 13 0.00 7.51 -2.16
CA ARG A 13 0.74 7.55 -3.42
C ARG A 13 1.93 6.60 -3.31
N HIS A 14 2.28 5.93 -4.41
CA HIS A 14 3.50 5.13 -4.49
C HIS A 14 4.74 5.92 -4.01
N GLY A 15 5.74 5.22 -3.48
CA GLY A 15 7.04 5.82 -3.17
C GLY A 15 7.72 6.37 -4.43
N GLU A 16 8.80 7.12 -4.24
CA GLU A 16 9.58 7.65 -5.36
C GLU A 16 9.96 6.56 -6.37
N ALA A 17 9.64 6.80 -7.65
CA ALA A 17 9.90 5.89 -8.77
C ALA A 17 10.99 6.46 -9.68
N ALA A 18 11.79 5.59 -10.30
CA ALA A 18 12.86 6.04 -11.20
C ALA A 18 12.30 6.56 -12.55
N SER A 19 11.12 6.09 -12.93
CA SER A 19 10.33 6.49 -14.09
C SER A 19 8.89 6.00 -13.93
N GLU A 20 7.98 6.36 -14.83
CA GLU A 20 6.60 5.86 -14.75
C GLU A 20 6.50 4.35 -14.96
N GLU A 21 7.32 3.77 -15.83
CA GLU A 21 7.25 2.34 -16.16
C GLU A 21 8.10 1.46 -15.23
N SER A 22 8.88 2.06 -14.34
CA SER A 22 9.79 1.34 -13.45
C SER A 22 9.24 1.20 -12.03
N GLY A 23 9.96 0.39 -11.25
CA GLY A 23 9.74 0.27 -9.81
C GLY A 23 10.28 1.47 -9.02
N LEU A 24 10.39 1.25 -7.72
CA LEU A 24 10.85 2.27 -6.77
C LEU A 24 12.36 2.50 -6.84
N THR A 25 12.77 3.73 -6.58
CA THR A 25 14.16 4.05 -6.22
C THR A 25 14.48 3.52 -4.82
N ASP A 26 15.75 3.56 -4.40
CA ASP A 26 16.10 3.21 -3.02
C ASP A 26 15.46 4.14 -2.00
N ALA A 27 15.27 5.42 -2.35
CA ALA A 27 14.53 6.35 -1.51
C ALA A 27 13.05 5.95 -1.43
N GLY A 28 12.43 5.60 -2.57
CA GLY A 28 11.06 5.10 -2.62
C GLY A 28 10.83 3.83 -1.80
N ARG A 29 11.77 2.89 -1.83
CA ARG A 29 11.74 1.68 -0.99
C ARG A 29 11.77 2.03 0.50
N ARG A 30 12.67 2.94 0.90
CA ARG A 30 12.74 3.42 2.29
C ARG A 30 11.46 4.13 2.72
N GLN A 31 10.86 4.95 1.86
CA GLN A 31 9.57 5.61 2.12
C GLN A 31 8.46 4.58 2.38
N ALA A 32 8.34 3.55 1.54
CA ALA A 32 7.32 2.51 1.70
C ALA A 32 7.51 1.72 3.01
N VAL A 33 8.75 1.36 3.37
CA VAL A 33 9.05 0.68 4.65
C VAL A 33 8.71 1.57 5.85
N LEU A 34 9.06 2.85 5.81
CA LEU A 34 8.75 3.79 6.90
C LEU A 34 7.24 3.98 7.07
N LEU A 35 6.50 4.04 5.96
CA LEU A 35 5.04 4.09 5.99
C LEU A 35 4.44 2.81 6.57
N GLY A 36 4.92 1.62 6.16
CA GLY A 36 4.46 0.35 6.74
C GLY A 36 4.68 0.31 8.26
N ARG A 37 5.85 0.74 8.73
CA ARG A 37 6.15 0.84 10.17
C ARG A 37 5.23 1.83 10.90
N ARG A 38 4.89 2.96 10.27
CA ARG A 38 3.95 3.95 10.80
C ARG A 38 2.54 3.37 10.94
N LEU A 39 2.13 2.49 10.03
CA LEU A 39 0.80 1.91 9.96
C LEU A 39 0.64 0.60 10.75
N ARG A 40 1.69 0.10 11.40
CA ARG A 40 1.71 -1.20 12.07
C ARG A 40 0.60 -1.42 13.11
N ASP A 41 0.18 -0.34 13.78
CA ASP A 41 -0.84 -0.37 14.84
C ASP A 41 -2.23 0.05 14.33
N VAL A 42 -2.35 0.32 13.03
CA VAL A 42 -3.64 0.59 12.39
C VAL A 42 -4.31 -0.76 12.06
N PRO A 43 -5.58 -0.99 12.43
CA PRO A 43 -6.28 -2.23 12.16
C PRO A 43 -6.74 -2.30 10.69
N LEU A 44 -5.78 -2.33 9.77
CA LEU A 44 -6.03 -2.42 8.33
C LEU A 44 -6.58 -3.81 7.99
N ALA A 45 -7.73 -3.82 7.32
CA ALA A 45 -8.35 -5.06 6.87
C ALA A 45 -7.73 -5.61 5.57
N ALA A 46 -7.23 -4.73 4.70
CA ALA A 46 -6.62 -5.09 3.42
C ALA A 46 -5.81 -3.91 2.86
N ILE A 47 -4.90 -4.22 1.92
CA ILE A 47 -4.25 -3.25 1.04
C ILE A 47 -4.65 -3.55 -0.39
N HIS A 48 -5.12 -2.53 -1.10
CA HIS A 48 -5.40 -2.59 -2.54
C HIS A 48 -4.40 -1.72 -3.31
N HIS A 49 -3.91 -2.21 -4.45
CA HIS A 49 -2.99 -1.44 -5.30
C HIS A 49 -3.24 -1.69 -6.79
N GLY A 50 -2.84 -0.74 -7.63
CA GLY A 50 -2.85 -0.90 -9.08
C GLY A 50 -1.73 -1.82 -9.59
N PRO A 51 -1.80 -2.25 -10.86
CA PRO A 51 -0.87 -3.24 -11.43
C PRO A 51 0.51 -2.65 -11.78
N LEU A 52 0.69 -1.33 -11.72
CA LEU A 52 1.95 -0.71 -12.10
C LEU A 52 3.07 -1.04 -11.11
N PRO A 53 4.32 -1.29 -11.57
CA PRO A 53 5.40 -1.81 -10.71
C PRO A 53 5.67 -0.98 -9.45
N ARG A 54 5.62 0.36 -9.54
CA ARG A 54 5.79 1.26 -8.39
C ARG A 54 4.69 1.14 -7.34
N ALA A 55 3.44 0.89 -7.75
CA ALA A 55 2.32 0.71 -6.84
C ALA A 55 2.39 -0.66 -6.15
N GLU A 56 2.64 -1.72 -6.92
CA GLU A 56 2.82 -3.08 -6.40
C GLU A 56 3.98 -3.14 -5.39
N GLN A 57 5.15 -2.60 -5.74
CA GLN A 57 6.31 -2.59 -4.85
C GLN A 57 6.05 -1.77 -3.58
N THR A 58 5.34 -0.63 -3.68
CA THR A 58 4.97 0.15 -2.50
C THR A 58 4.06 -0.67 -1.58
N ALA A 59 3.01 -1.28 -2.14
CA ALA A 59 2.05 -2.08 -1.37
C ALA A 59 2.72 -3.27 -0.69
N ARG A 60 3.58 -4.00 -1.41
CA ARG A 60 4.37 -5.12 -0.86
C ARG A 60 5.25 -4.69 0.31
N LEU A 61 6.03 -3.63 0.13
CA LEU A 61 6.94 -3.15 1.19
C LEU A 61 6.20 -2.63 2.42
N ILE A 62 5.02 -2.03 2.25
CA ILE A 62 4.13 -1.68 3.38
C ILE A 62 3.63 -2.97 4.05
N GLY A 63 3.09 -3.90 3.27
CA GLY A 63 2.54 -5.18 3.72
C GLY A 63 3.54 -6.03 4.53
N ASP A 64 4.81 -6.05 4.11
CA ASP A 64 5.90 -6.76 4.81
C ASP A 64 6.13 -6.22 6.24
N GLN A 65 5.66 -5.02 6.57
CA GLN A 65 5.74 -4.46 7.93
C GLN A 65 4.48 -4.73 8.78
N LEU A 66 3.45 -5.34 8.20
CA LEU A 66 2.15 -5.60 8.83
C LEU A 66 1.97 -7.11 9.11
N THR A 67 1.10 -7.43 10.06
CA THR A 67 0.78 -8.83 10.39
C THR A 67 -0.59 -9.18 9.83
N ASN A 68 -0.65 -10.21 8.98
CA ASN A 68 -1.90 -10.77 8.44
C ASN A 68 -2.80 -9.79 7.67
N VAL A 69 -2.22 -8.81 6.96
CA VAL A 69 -2.99 -7.91 6.08
C VAL A 69 -2.86 -8.37 4.63
N PRO A 70 -3.95 -8.80 3.96
CA PRO A 70 -3.91 -9.28 2.59
C PRO A 70 -3.64 -8.13 1.59
N LEU A 71 -2.93 -8.47 0.52
CA LEU A 71 -2.69 -7.58 -0.61
C LEU A 71 -3.54 -8.02 -1.81
N HIS A 72 -4.20 -7.06 -2.42
CA HIS A 72 -5.07 -7.28 -3.58
C HIS A 72 -4.69 -6.33 -4.71
N VAL A 73 -4.37 -6.89 -5.87
CA VAL A 73 -4.24 -6.12 -7.10
C VAL A 73 -5.63 -5.71 -7.59
N SER A 74 -5.75 -4.49 -8.08
CA SER A 74 -6.93 -3.93 -8.71
C SER A 74 -6.56 -3.41 -10.10
N GLU A 75 -7.04 -4.08 -11.13
CA GLU A 75 -6.82 -3.70 -12.53
C GLU A 75 -7.45 -2.35 -12.92
N VAL A 76 -8.36 -1.82 -12.10
CA VAL A 76 -9.13 -0.58 -12.36
C VAL A 76 -8.50 0.66 -11.70
N ALA A 77 -7.36 0.52 -11.04
CA ALA A 77 -6.75 1.58 -10.22
C ALA A 77 -5.92 2.58 -11.04
#